data_AF-A0A920K4W2-F1
#
_entry.id   AF-A0A920K4W2-F1
#
_cell.length_a   1.000
_cell.length_b   1.000
_cell.length_c   1.000
_cell.angle_alpha   90.00
_cell.angle_beta   90.00
_cell.angle_gamma   90.00
#
_symmetry.space_group_name_H-M   'P 1'
#
loop_
_entity.id
_entity.type
_entity.pdbx_description
1 polymer ?
#
loop_
_entity_poly.entity_id
_entity_poly.type
_entity_poly.pdbx_seq_one_letter_code
_entity_poly.pdbx_strand_id
1 'polypeptide(L)' 'MSVIQNTVNSTYKTLDNRSVIIMRHGQSVWNEKNLFTGWEDADLTEMGKLEARKAGQLLKQMKMQFDIAHCSSS' A
#
# COMPACT_ATOMS: atom_id res chain seq x y z
N MET A 1 -31.31 -21.29 23.96
CA MET A 1 -31.18 -20.43 22.76
C MET A 1 -29.78 -19.87 22.74
N SER A 2 -28.84 -20.71 22.29
CA SER A 2 -27.49 -20.32 21.90
C SER A 2 -27.52 -19.77 20.47
N VAL A 3 -26.40 -19.20 20.01
CA VAL A 3 -26.12 -18.75 18.63
C VAL A 3 -26.41 -17.27 18.36
N ILE A 4 -25.68 -16.29 18.95
CA ILE A 4 -25.16 -15.07 18.24
C ILE A 4 -24.00 -14.36 19.02
N GLN A 5 -23.11 -15.06 19.72
CA GLN A 5 -21.94 -14.40 20.37
C GLN A 5 -20.56 -15.02 20.05
N ASN A 6 -20.48 -16.03 19.18
CA ASN A 6 -19.22 -16.74 18.90
C ASN A 6 -18.64 -16.54 17.48
N THR A 7 -19.15 -15.59 16.69
CA THR A 7 -18.71 -15.44 15.28
C THR A 7 -17.60 -14.40 15.06
N VAL A 8 -17.00 -13.84 16.13
CA VAL A 8 -15.88 -12.89 16.00
C VAL A 8 -14.52 -13.45 16.41
N ASN A 9 -14.45 -14.72 16.81
CA ASN A 9 -13.25 -15.35 17.39
C ASN A 9 -12.55 -16.40 16.51
N SER A 10 -12.77 -16.44 15.18
CA SER A 10 -12.26 -17.57 14.36
C SER A 10 -11.35 -17.22 13.17
N THR A 11 -10.76 -16.02 13.07
CA THR A 11 -9.90 -15.69 11.91
C THR A 11 -8.56 -15.03 12.20
N TYR A 12 -8.20 -14.76 13.46
CA TYR A 12 -6.85 -14.24 13.81
C TYR A 12 -5.90 -15.35 14.28
N LYS A 13 -6.19 -16.61 13.95
CA LYS A 13 -5.37 -17.76 14.36
C LYS A 13 -4.66 -18.37 13.17
N THR A 14 -3.59 -17.70 12.76
CA THR A 14 -2.38 -18.35 12.23
C THR A 14 -1.24 -17.35 12.37
N LEU A 15 -0.43 -17.57 13.41
CA LEU A 15 0.88 -16.98 13.58
C LEU A 15 1.79 -17.55 12.49
N ASP A 16 1.77 -16.94 11.31
CA ASP A 16 2.99 -16.77 10.54
C ASP A 16 3.21 -15.26 10.47
N ASN A 17 4.25 -14.78 11.16
CA ASN A 17 4.50 -13.37 11.47
C ASN A 17 5.04 -12.62 10.23
N ARG A 18 4.42 -12.82 9.06
CA ARG A 18 4.86 -12.32 7.77
C ARG A 18 3.76 -11.46 7.15
N SER A 19 3.74 -10.19 7.53
CA SER A 19 2.86 -9.20 6.92
C SER A 19 3.51 -8.64 5.66
N VAL A 20 2.86 -8.81 4.51
CA VAL A 20 3.28 -8.19 3.25
C VAL A 20 2.49 -6.90 3.06
N ILE A 21 3.20 -5.81 2.82
CA ILE A 21 2.61 -4.50 2.57
C ILE A 21 2.83 -4.19 1.09
N ILE A 22 1.73 -4.00 0.36
CA ILE A 22 1.75 -3.68 -1.07
C ILE A 22 1.38 -2.21 -1.22
N MET A 23 2.23 -1.45 -1.91
CA MET A 23 2.00 -0.03 -2.18
C MET A 23 2.06 0.22 -3.69
N ARG A 24 1.08 0.95 -4.21
CA ARG A 24 1.10 1.45 -5.59
C ARG A 24 1.79 2.82 -5.62
N HIS A 25 2.44 3.14 -6.73
CA HIS A 25 2.98 4.48 -6.99
C HIS A 25 1.86 5.54 -6.91
N GLY A 26 2.24 6.76 -6.54
CA GLY A 26 1.32 7.91 -6.54
C GLY A 26 0.95 8.36 -7.95
N GLN A 27 0.15 9.42 -8.05
CA GLN A 27 -0.27 9.98 -9.34
C GLN A 27 0.94 10.30 -10.27
N SER A 28 0.89 9.80 -11.51
CA SER A 28 1.83 10.15 -12.58
C SER A 28 1.25 11.22 -13.52
N VAL A 29 2.11 11.92 -14.26
CA VAL A 29 1.71 12.96 -15.23
C VAL A 29 0.74 12.40 -16.28
N TRP A 30 0.85 11.12 -16.59
CA TRP A 30 -0.01 10.43 -17.56
C TRP A 30 -1.37 10.05 -16.98
N ASN A 31 -1.42 9.68 -15.69
CA ASN A 31 -2.67 9.45 -14.97
C ASN A 31 -3.48 10.76 -14.84
N GLU A 32 -2.81 11.88 -14.63
CA GLU A 32 -3.46 13.20 -14.65
C GLU A 32 -4.04 13.53 -16.04
N LYS A 33 -3.35 13.14 -17.11
CA LYS A 33 -3.77 13.42 -18.49
C LYS A 33 -4.77 12.38 -19.06
N ASN A 34 -5.16 11.35 -18.29
CA ASN A 34 -5.97 10.21 -18.77
C ASN A 34 -5.44 9.59 -20.07
N LEU A 35 -4.12 9.63 -20.28
CA LEU A 35 -3.48 9.08 -21.46
C LEU A 35 -3.09 7.63 -21.18
N PHE A 36 -3.48 6.72 -22.07
CA PHE A 36 -3.05 5.32 -22.01
C PHE A 36 -1.56 5.24 -22.39
N THR A 37 -0.68 5.07 -21.42
CA THR A 37 0.71 4.67 -21.68
C THR A 37 0.96 3.24 -21.30
N GLY A 38 1.41 2.46 -22.29
CA GLY A 38 1.85 1.09 -22.08
C GLY A 38 3.18 1.00 -21.33
N TRP A 39 4.28 1.46 -21.93
CA TRP A 39 5.66 1.17 -21.50
C TRP A 39 6.49 2.43 -21.21
N GLU A 40 5.89 3.62 -21.26
CA GLU A 40 6.63 4.87 -21.09
C GLU A 40 6.75 5.22 -19.62
N ASP A 41 7.97 5.49 -19.20
CA ASP A 41 8.32 5.83 -17.83
C ASP A 41 7.81 7.24 -17.50
N ALA A 42 6.63 7.28 -16.89
CA ALA A 42 5.90 8.50 -16.62
C ALA A 42 6.29 9.05 -15.25
N ASP A 43 6.96 10.20 -15.23
CA ASP A 43 7.30 10.90 -13.99
C ASP A 43 6.09 11.10 -13.07
N LEU A 44 6.34 10.98 -11.76
CA LEU A 44 5.37 11.33 -10.72
C LEU A 44 5.09 12.83 -10.74
N THR A 45 3.80 13.20 -10.65
CA THR A 45 3.42 14.60 -10.43
C THR A 45 3.87 15.04 -9.02
N GLU A 46 3.89 16.35 -8.78
CA GLU A 46 4.11 16.87 -7.43
C GLU A 46 3.06 16.35 -6.43
N MET A 47 1.83 16.08 -6.90
CA MET A 47 0.80 15.39 -6.10
C MET A 47 1.18 13.95 -5.78
N GLY A 48 1.63 13.16 -6.77
CA GLY A 48 2.08 11.79 -6.54
C GLY A 48 3.25 11.69 -5.55
N LYS A 49 4.20 12.65 -5.60
CA LYS A 49 5.28 12.76 -4.62
C LYS A 49 4.76 13.09 -3.21
N LEU A 50 3.75 13.96 -3.10
CA LEU A 50 3.12 14.30 -1.83
C LEU A 50 2.38 13.10 -1.22
N GLU A 51 1.67 12.32 -2.03
CA GLU A 51 1.00 11.08 -1.62
C GLU A 51 2.00 10.06 -1.07
N ALA A 52 3.11 9.84 -1.78
CA ALA A 52 4.18 8.95 -1.33
C ALA A 52 4.75 9.38 0.03
N ARG A 53 4.97 10.69 0.25
CA ARG A 53 5.42 11.23 1.54
C ARG A 53 4.39 11.01 2.65
N LYS A 54 3.11 11.25 2.38
CA LYS A 54 2.02 11.01 3.34
C LYS A 54 1.91 9.53 3.71
N ALA A 55 2.03 8.63 2.74
CA ALA A 55 2.04 7.19 2.99
C ALA A 55 3.21 6.79 3.89
N GLY A 56 4.41 7.31 3.64
CA GLY A 56 5.57 7.09 4.51
C GLY A 56 5.38 7.61 5.94
N GLN A 57 4.75 8.77 6.10
CA GLN A 57 4.41 9.30 7.43
C GLN A 57 3.41 8.41 8.17
N LEU A 58 2.39 7.91 7.47
CA LEU A 58 1.38 7.01 8.04
C LEU A 58 2.00 5.68 8.50
N LEU A 59 2.87 5.08 7.68
CA LEU A 59 3.61 3.87 8.04
C LEU A 59 4.46 4.06 9.30
N LYS A 60 5.11 5.22 9.41
CA LYS A 60 5.89 5.58 10.61
C LYS A 60 5.00 5.73 11.85
N GLN A 61 3.82 6.33 11.71
CA GLN A 61 2.85 6.47 12.81
C GLN A 61 2.31 5.11 13.27
N MET A 62 2.10 4.17 12.34
CA MET A 62 1.68 2.79 12.61
C MET A 62 2.79 1.94 13.25
N LYS A 63 4.00 2.48 13.44
CA LYS A 63 5.17 1.77 13.99
C LYS A 63 5.51 0.47 13.25
N MET A 64 5.24 0.43 11.93
CA MET A 64 5.58 -0.73 11.11
C MET A 64 7.10 -0.78 10.87
N GLN A 65 7.69 -1.95 11.04
CA GLN A 65 9.08 -2.22 10.68
C GLN A 65 9.10 -3.08 9.42
N PHE A 66 10.04 -2.77 8.53
CA PHE A 66 10.22 -3.46 7.26
C PHE A 66 11.60 -4.08 7.23
N ASP A 67 11.67 -5.40 7.05
CA ASP A 67 12.93 -6.12 6.91
C ASP A 67 13.47 -6.03 5.47
N ILE A 68 12.58 -6.08 4.47
CA ILE A 68 12.91 -6.10 3.04
C ILE A 68 11.89 -5.22 2.28
N ALA A 69 12.38 -4.46 1.29
CA ALA A 69 11.56 -3.69 0.37
C ALA A 69 11.96 -3.97 -1.09
N HIS A 70 10.97 -4.06 -1.97
CA HIS A 70 11.16 -4.22 -3.41
C HIS A 70 10.44 -3.08 -4.15
N CYS A 71 11.07 -2.53 -5.18
CA CYS A 71 10.50 -1.50 -6.06
C CYS A 71 10.64 -1.92 -7.53
N SER A 72 9.78 -1.39 -8.40
CA SER A 72 9.97 -1.46 -9.85
C SER A 72 11.23 -0.68 -10.25
N SER A 73 11.85 -1.06 -11.37
CA SER A 73 13.05 -0.41 -11.93
C SER A 73 12.73 0.77 -12.85
N SER A 74 11.57 1.41 -12.66
CA SER A 74 11.01 2.50 -13.44
C SER A 74 10.76 3.65 -12.47
#